data_AF-A0AAW5EEA0-F1
#
_entry.id   AF-A0AAW5EEA0-F1
#
_cell.length_a   1.000
_cell.length_b   1.000
_cell.length_c   1.000
_cell.angle_alpha   90.00
_cell.angle_beta   90.00
_cell.angle_gamma   90.00
#
_symmetry.space_group_name_H-M   'P 1'
#
loop_
_entity.id
_entity.type
_entity.pdbx_description
1 polymer ?
#
loop_
_entity_poly.entity_id
_entity_poly.type
_entity_poly.pdbx_seq_one_letter_code
_entity_poly.pdbx_strand_id
1 'polypeptide(L)'
;TTIFSQINIIDFEYSKDEVVKRLDHLYALALEEEKKQGVSKFINLDMEEFRDLELTVAAFMESVSKFDIKAGIVLQAYIPDSYEYLKKLFAFSKERVLKGMKPIKIRFVKGANMESEETIASQRGWELPTFYKKIDTDSNYNKMLDFVLEGDNYKYINVGIASHNIFEIAYAYTRISEAGALDSFTFEMLEG
;
A
#
# COMPACT_ATOMS: atom_id res chain seq x y z
N THR A 1 2.88 5.74 -12.54
CA THR A 1 3.53 6.61 -13.56
C THR A 1 4.78 6.01 -14.21
N THR A 2 5.76 5.47 -13.47
CA THR A 2 7.03 4.97 -14.07
C THR A 2 6.87 3.74 -14.96
N ILE A 3 5.94 2.84 -14.61
CA ILE A 3 5.69 1.60 -15.35
C ILE A 3 4.91 1.89 -16.65
N PHE A 4 4.05 2.91 -16.66
CA PHE A 4 3.30 3.34 -17.83
C PHE A 4 3.17 4.86 -17.81
N SER A 5 3.81 5.52 -18.78
CA SER A 5 3.95 6.98 -18.83
C SER A 5 2.71 7.72 -19.37
N GLN A 6 1.75 7.00 -19.95
CA GLN A 6 0.55 7.58 -20.57
C GLN A 6 -0.74 7.17 -19.83
N ILE A 7 -0.70 7.15 -18.49
CA ILE A 7 -1.89 6.87 -17.68
C ILE A 7 -2.98 7.90 -18.02
N ASN A 8 -4.08 7.40 -18.59
CA ASN A 8 -5.25 8.19 -18.91
C ASN A 8 -6.41 7.75 -18.01
N ILE A 9 -6.82 8.63 -17.11
CA ILE A 9 -7.92 8.37 -16.17
C ILE A 9 -9.26 8.23 -16.89
N ILE A 10 -9.41 8.86 -18.06
CA ILE A 10 -10.64 8.80 -18.86
C ILE A 10 -10.79 7.40 -19.49
N ASP A 11 -9.67 6.76 -19.84
CA ASP A 11 -9.64 5.38 -20.33
C ASP A 11 -9.02 4.46 -19.27
N PHE A 12 -9.76 4.33 -18.17
CA PHE A 12 -9.34 3.61 -16.97
C PHE A 12 -9.00 2.14 -17.28
N GLU A 13 -9.85 1.45 -18.02
CA GLU A 13 -9.67 0.02 -18.34
C GLU A 13 -8.42 -0.20 -19.20
N TYR A 14 -8.22 0.61 -20.24
CA TYR A 14 -7.00 0.51 -21.05
C TYR A 14 -5.74 0.76 -20.22
N SER A 15 -5.74 1.81 -19.40
CA SER A 15 -4.59 2.14 -18.55
C SER A 15 -4.32 1.04 -17.53
N LYS A 16 -5.37 0.45 -16.95
CA LYS A 16 -5.27 -0.65 -15.99
C LYS A 16 -4.66 -1.87 -16.67
N ASP A 17 -5.17 -2.27 -17.83
CA ASP A 17 -4.69 -3.43 -18.58
C ASP A 17 -3.21 -3.29 -18.95
N GLU A 18 -2.79 -2.10 -19.36
CA GLU A 18 -1.39 -1.81 -19.68
C GLU A 18 -0.47 -1.89 -18.45
N VAL A 19 -0.93 -1.44 -17.28
CA VAL A 19 -0.19 -1.58 -16.02
C VAL A 19 -0.14 -3.05 -15.59
N VAL A 20 -1.27 -3.77 -15.65
CA VAL A 20 -1.36 -5.21 -15.30
C VAL A 20 -0.42 -6.04 -16.16
N LYS A 21 -0.38 -5.84 -17.49
CA LYS A 21 0.54 -6.57 -18.38
C LYS A 21 2.01 -6.45 -17.94
N ARG A 22 2.42 -5.25 -17.51
CA ARG A 22 3.80 -4.98 -17.08
C ARG A 22 4.09 -5.54 -15.70
N LEU A 23 3.13 -5.43 -14.77
CA LEU A 23 3.22 -6.03 -13.44
C LEU A 23 3.30 -7.56 -13.53
N ASP A 24 2.47 -8.17 -14.37
CA ASP A 24 2.46 -9.61 -14.62
C ASP A 24 3.85 -10.09 -15.10
N HIS A 25 4.49 -9.31 -15.99
CA HIS A 25 5.84 -9.61 -16.45
C HIS A 25 6.87 -9.54 -15.31
N LEU A 26 6.83 -8.49 -14.48
CA LEU A 26 7.73 -8.34 -13.34
C LEU A 26 7.55 -9.45 -12.29
N TYR A 27 6.31 -9.81 -11.95
CA TYR A 27 6.04 -10.90 -11.01
C TYR A 27 6.48 -12.26 -11.56
N ALA A 28 6.27 -12.52 -12.86
CA ALA A 28 6.76 -13.74 -13.50
C ALA A 28 8.29 -13.85 -13.43
N LEU A 29 9.01 -12.77 -13.75
CA LEU A 29 10.47 -12.72 -13.66
C LEU A 29 10.96 -12.93 -12.23
N ALA A 30 10.31 -12.32 -11.24
CA ALA A 30 10.67 -12.47 -9.84
C ALA A 30 10.55 -13.92 -9.35
N LEU A 31 9.48 -14.63 -9.74
CA LEU A 31 9.31 -16.05 -9.42
C LEU A 31 10.31 -16.95 -10.16
N GLU A 32 10.66 -16.61 -11.40
CA GLU A 32 11.69 -17.34 -12.15
C GLU A 32 13.07 -17.21 -11.49
N GLU A 33 13.45 -16.00 -11.10
CA GLU A 33 14.72 -15.74 -10.40
C GLU A 33 14.75 -16.37 -9.00
N GLU A 34 13.63 -16.37 -8.27
CA GLU A 34 13.51 -17.09 -6.99
C GLU A 34 13.78 -18.60 -7.18
N LYS A 35 13.28 -19.22 -8.26
CA LYS A 35 13.56 -20.64 -8.58
C LYS A 35 15.02 -20.89 -8.94
N LYS A 36 15.69 -19.95 -9.63
CA LYS A 36 17.09 -20.09 -10.03
C LYS A 36 18.07 -19.88 -8.89
N GLN A 37 17.83 -18.84 -8.07
CA GLN A 37 18.77 -18.38 -7.06
C GLN A 37 18.41 -18.84 -5.64
N GLY A 38 17.19 -19.35 -5.44
CA GLY A 38 16.66 -19.69 -4.11
C GLY A 38 16.36 -18.48 -3.22
N VAL A 39 16.43 -17.26 -3.77
CA VAL A 39 16.24 -16.00 -3.03
C VAL A 39 14.91 -15.38 -3.43
N SER A 40 14.00 -15.27 -2.46
CA SER A 40 12.72 -14.61 -2.65
C SER A 40 12.90 -13.11 -2.92
N LYS A 41 12.20 -12.59 -3.93
CA LYS A 41 12.19 -11.17 -4.27
C LYS A 41 10.87 -10.54 -3.82
N PHE A 42 10.94 -9.33 -3.30
CA PHE A 42 9.78 -8.54 -2.89
C PHE A 42 9.63 -7.35 -3.83
N ILE A 43 8.43 -7.17 -4.38
CA ILE A 43 8.09 -6.04 -5.25
C ILE A 43 7.07 -5.17 -4.53
N ASN A 44 7.41 -3.91 -4.30
CA ASN A 44 6.53 -2.91 -3.71
C ASN A 44 6.09 -1.90 -4.78
N LEU A 45 4.79 -1.65 -4.88
CA LEU A 45 4.25 -0.56 -5.69
C LEU A 45 4.14 0.70 -4.83
N ASP A 46 4.95 1.70 -5.15
CA ASP A 46 4.83 3.02 -4.55
C ASP A 46 3.68 3.81 -5.17
N MET A 47 3.17 4.77 -4.39
CA MET A 47 2.06 5.62 -4.76
C MET A 47 2.50 7.08 -4.71
N GLU A 48 2.32 7.79 -5.82
CA GLU A 48 2.75 9.17 -5.98
C GLU A 48 1.57 10.13 -5.78
N GLU A 49 0.62 10.16 -6.71
CA GLU A 49 -0.49 11.12 -6.71
C GLU A 49 -1.84 10.45 -6.39
N PHE A 50 -2.76 11.20 -5.77
CA PHE A 50 -4.11 10.71 -5.43
C PHE A 50 -4.86 10.17 -6.65
N ARG A 51 -4.71 10.84 -7.81
CA ARG A 51 -5.36 10.45 -9.07
C ARG A 51 -5.04 9.04 -9.55
N ASP A 52 -3.91 8.48 -9.12
CA ASP A 52 -3.44 7.16 -9.53
C ASP A 52 -3.79 6.08 -8.48
N LEU A 53 -4.33 6.43 -7.31
CA LEU A 53 -4.64 5.53 -6.20
C LEU A 53 -5.54 4.37 -6.65
N GLU A 54 -6.70 4.69 -7.23
CA GLU A 54 -7.69 3.68 -7.63
C GLU A 54 -7.13 2.73 -8.69
N LEU A 55 -6.46 3.29 -9.71
CA LEU A 55 -5.84 2.53 -10.79
C LEU A 55 -4.75 1.60 -10.26
N THR A 56 -3.89 2.11 -9.38
CA THR A 56 -2.77 1.35 -8.80
C THR A 56 -3.29 0.20 -7.94
N VAL A 57 -4.29 0.46 -7.10
CA VAL A 57 -4.90 -0.59 -6.26
C VAL A 57 -5.58 -1.65 -7.14
N ALA A 58 -6.36 -1.23 -8.15
CA ALA A 58 -7.04 -2.16 -9.04
C ALA A 58 -6.05 -3.04 -9.82
N ALA A 59 -5.05 -2.44 -10.45
CA ALA A 59 -4.03 -3.15 -11.22
C ALA A 59 -3.18 -4.06 -10.33
N PHE A 60 -2.84 -3.62 -9.11
CA PHE A 60 -2.12 -4.45 -8.13
C PHE A 60 -2.90 -5.70 -7.76
N MET A 61 -4.17 -5.55 -7.35
CA MET A 61 -5.00 -6.69 -6.94
C MET A 61 -5.21 -7.66 -8.10
N GLU A 62 -5.49 -7.15 -9.30
CA GLU A 62 -5.69 -7.99 -10.49
C GLU A 62 -4.42 -8.78 -10.84
N SER A 63 -3.27 -8.11 -10.90
CA SER A 63 -2.01 -8.74 -11.26
C SER A 63 -1.56 -9.75 -10.19
N VAL A 64 -1.48 -9.34 -8.92
CA VAL A 64 -0.96 -10.20 -7.84
C VAL A 64 -1.83 -11.44 -7.63
N SER A 65 -3.14 -11.38 -7.94
CA SER A 65 -4.05 -12.52 -7.83
C SER A 65 -3.58 -13.75 -8.64
N LYS A 66 -2.80 -13.55 -9.70
CA LYS A 66 -2.30 -14.58 -10.61
C LYS A 66 -1.02 -15.26 -10.12
N PHE A 67 -0.35 -14.72 -9.09
CA PHE A 67 1.00 -15.14 -8.67
C PHE A 67 1.10 -15.41 -7.17
N ASP A 68 1.73 -16.50 -6.75
CA ASP A 68 2.05 -16.76 -5.33
C ASP A 68 3.38 -16.11 -4.90
N ILE A 69 3.39 -14.78 -4.90
CA ILE A 69 4.55 -13.94 -4.60
C ILE A 69 4.30 -13.04 -3.39
N LYS A 70 5.36 -12.66 -2.68
CA LYS A 70 5.33 -11.57 -1.71
C LYS A 70 5.37 -10.25 -2.48
N ALA A 71 4.26 -9.54 -2.52
CA ALA A 71 4.16 -8.23 -3.14
C ALA A 71 3.52 -7.24 -2.17
N GLY A 72 3.81 -5.95 -2.35
CA GLY A 72 3.22 -4.91 -1.54
C GLY A 72 2.86 -3.65 -2.28
N ILE A 73 2.12 -2.80 -1.58
CA ILE A 73 1.59 -1.53 -2.06
C ILE A 73 1.69 -0.48 -0.96
N VAL A 74 1.92 0.78 -1.33
CA VAL A 74 1.91 1.91 -0.39
C VAL A 74 0.48 2.44 -0.20
N LEU A 75 0.11 2.71 1.06
CA LEU A 75 -1.05 3.54 1.38
C LEU A 75 -0.60 4.77 2.15
N GLN A 76 -1.08 5.94 1.70
CA GLN A 76 -0.77 7.23 2.29
C GLN A 76 -1.90 7.66 3.24
N ALA A 77 -1.61 7.75 4.54
CA ALA A 77 -2.60 8.02 5.58
C ALA A 77 -3.18 9.44 5.55
N TYR A 78 -2.54 10.39 4.86
CA TYR A 78 -3.07 11.74 4.65
C TYR A 78 -4.29 11.80 3.72
N ILE A 79 -4.62 10.71 3.02
CA ILE A 79 -5.80 10.60 2.15
C ILE A 79 -6.92 9.97 2.99
N PRO A 80 -8.08 10.61 3.17
CA PRO A 80 -9.19 10.02 3.92
C PRO A 80 -9.61 8.64 3.40
N ASP A 81 -9.64 8.47 2.08
CA ASP A 81 -10.04 7.24 1.40
C ASP A 81 -9.07 6.06 1.62
N SER A 82 -7.84 6.33 2.06
CA SER A 82 -6.85 5.28 2.34
C SER A 82 -7.35 4.23 3.33
N TYR A 83 -8.23 4.61 4.26
CA TYR A 83 -8.84 3.69 5.21
C TYR A 83 -9.79 2.69 4.54
N GLU A 84 -10.59 3.13 3.55
CA GLU A 84 -11.47 2.23 2.81
C GLU A 84 -10.68 1.32 1.87
N TYR A 85 -9.62 1.84 1.24
CA TYR A 85 -8.71 1.03 0.45
C TYR A 85 -7.95 -0.01 1.30
N LEU A 86 -7.59 0.32 2.54
CA LEU A 86 -7.03 -0.64 3.48
C LEU A 86 -7.99 -1.81 3.74
N LYS A 87 -9.28 -1.54 4.00
CA LYS A 87 -10.27 -2.62 4.19
C LYS A 87 -10.42 -3.47 2.94
N LYS A 88 -10.44 -2.85 1.76
CA LYS A 88 -10.53 -3.55 0.46
C LYS A 88 -9.34 -4.47 0.24
N LEU A 89 -8.12 -3.96 0.45
CA LEU A 89 -6.88 -4.72 0.33
C LEU A 89 -6.77 -5.82 1.39
N PHE A 90 -7.22 -5.57 2.62
CA PHE A 90 -7.30 -6.59 3.67
C PHE A 90 -8.24 -7.73 3.29
N ALA A 91 -9.46 -7.42 2.84
CA ALA A 91 -10.43 -8.43 2.41
C ALA A 91 -9.85 -9.31 1.28
N PHE A 92 -9.23 -8.66 0.29
CA PHE A 92 -8.52 -9.36 -0.79
C PHE A 92 -7.38 -10.24 -0.27
N SER A 93 -6.53 -9.73 0.62
CA SER A 93 -5.41 -10.49 1.19
C SER A 93 -5.89 -11.68 2.02
N LYS A 94 -6.95 -11.50 2.80
CA LYS A 94 -7.59 -12.56 3.58
C LYS A 94 -8.10 -13.68 2.69
N GLU A 95 -8.81 -13.37 1.60
CA GLU A 95 -9.22 -14.38 0.63
C GLU A 95 -8.03 -15.11 0.01
N ARG A 96 -6.94 -14.40 -0.30
CA ARG A 96 -5.69 -14.98 -0.81
C ARG A 96 -5.08 -15.99 0.15
N VAL A 97 -4.95 -15.62 1.41
CA VAL A 97 -4.36 -16.45 2.46
C VAL A 97 -5.23 -17.68 2.72
N LEU A 98 -6.55 -17.53 2.72
CA LEU A 98 -7.48 -18.65 2.85
C LEU A 98 -7.42 -19.63 1.66
N LYS A 99 -6.99 -19.16 0.48
CA LYS A 99 -6.70 -20.01 -0.69
C LYS A 99 -5.30 -20.64 -0.66
N GLY A 100 -4.53 -20.43 0.42
CA GLY A 100 -3.18 -20.95 0.60
C GLY A 100 -2.07 -20.13 -0.06
N MET A 101 -2.38 -18.91 -0.53
CA MET A 101 -1.39 -18.01 -1.11
C MET A 101 -0.75 -17.11 -0.05
N LYS A 102 0.41 -16.53 -0.36
CA LYS A 102 1.09 -15.57 0.52
C LYS A 102 0.27 -14.29 0.73
N PRO A 103 0.24 -13.71 1.95
CA PRO A 103 -0.38 -12.42 2.22
C PRO A 103 0.32 -11.30 1.44
N ILE A 104 -0.41 -10.22 1.15
CA ILE A 104 0.20 -8.99 0.64
C ILE A 104 0.80 -8.17 1.77
N LYS A 105 1.71 -7.27 1.43
CA LYS A 105 2.27 -6.27 2.35
C LYS A 105 1.72 -4.88 2.03
N ILE A 106 1.34 -4.11 3.05
CA ILE A 106 1.01 -2.69 2.87
C ILE A 106 2.01 -1.85 3.63
N ARG A 107 2.64 -0.88 2.94
CA ARG A 107 3.49 0.13 3.60
C ARG A 107 2.64 1.34 3.95
N PHE A 108 2.51 1.62 5.24
CA PHE A 108 1.84 2.82 5.74
C PHE A 108 2.84 3.97 5.77
N VAL A 109 2.59 4.98 4.95
CA VAL A 109 3.28 6.27 4.96
C VAL A 109 2.28 7.36 5.33
N LYS A 110 2.73 8.49 5.83
CA LYS A 110 1.83 9.64 6.01
C LYS A 110 1.42 10.26 4.67
N GLY A 111 2.39 10.42 3.78
CA GLY A 111 2.23 11.10 2.50
C GLY A 111 3.40 12.04 2.26
N ALA A 112 3.79 12.23 1.00
CA ALA A 112 4.96 13.03 0.62
C ALA A 112 4.60 14.20 -0.32
N ASN A 113 3.40 14.21 -0.90
CA ASN A 113 3.06 15.08 -2.03
C ASN A 113 1.99 16.14 -1.71
N MET A 114 1.88 16.57 -0.45
CA MET A 114 0.81 17.48 0.00
C MET A 114 0.76 18.80 -0.78
N GLU A 115 1.92 19.43 -1.02
CA GLU A 115 2.02 20.69 -1.77
C GLU A 115 1.54 20.55 -3.23
N SER A 116 1.83 19.40 -3.85
CA SER A 116 1.38 19.10 -5.22
C SER A 116 -0.14 18.96 -5.27
N GLU A 117 -0.71 18.20 -4.32
CA GLU A 117 -2.16 18.01 -4.21
C GLU A 117 -2.89 19.35 -3.97
N GLU A 118 -2.35 20.21 -3.11
CA GLU A 118 -2.89 21.57 -2.87
C GLU A 118 -2.85 22.43 -4.14
N THR A 119 -1.74 22.37 -4.87
CA THR A 119 -1.58 23.12 -6.12
C THR A 119 -2.59 22.66 -7.18
N ILE A 120 -2.73 21.35 -7.37
CA ILE A 120 -3.66 20.76 -8.33
C ILE A 120 -5.11 21.09 -7.96
N ALA A 121 -5.48 20.93 -6.70
CA ALA A 121 -6.83 21.23 -6.21
C ALA A 121 -7.18 22.71 -6.42
N SER A 122 -6.27 23.62 -6.07
CA SER A 122 -6.43 25.06 -6.26
C SER A 122 -6.57 25.45 -7.73
N GLN A 123 -5.68 24.94 -8.60
CA GLN A 123 -5.71 25.24 -10.04
C GLN A 123 -6.99 24.75 -10.72
N ARG A 124 -7.54 23.61 -10.28
CA ARG A 124 -8.74 22.99 -10.88
C ARG A 124 -10.04 23.39 -10.20
N GLY A 125 -9.98 24.11 -9.08
CA GLY A 125 -11.15 24.42 -8.25
C GLY A 125 -11.79 23.18 -7.65
N TRP A 126 -10.99 22.16 -7.35
CA TRP A 126 -11.44 20.90 -6.74
C TRP A 126 -11.24 20.93 -5.23
N GLU A 127 -11.98 20.07 -4.53
CA GLU A 127 -11.71 19.81 -3.12
C GLU A 127 -10.33 19.13 -2.96
N LEU A 128 -9.65 19.47 -1.87
CA LEU A 128 -8.36 18.86 -1.56
C LEU A 128 -8.58 17.39 -1.19
N PRO A 129 -7.90 16.43 -1.85
CA PRO A 129 -8.11 15.00 -1.57
C PRO A 129 -7.43 14.53 -0.27
N THR A 130 -6.67 15.40 0.40
CA THR A 130 -5.94 15.08 1.63
C THR A 130 -6.54 15.80 2.84
N PHE A 131 -6.21 15.33 4.04
CA PHE A 131 -6.54 16.03 5.26
C PHE A 131 -5.86 17.40 5.34
N TYR A 132 -6.63 18.43 5.71
CA TYR A 132 -6.11 19.79 5.92
C TYR A 132 -5.19 19.92 7.13
N LYS A 133 -5.44 19.14 8.19
CA LYS A 133 -4.66 19.21 9.43
C LYS A 133 -3.82 17.97 9.62
N LYS A 134 -2.57 18.17 10.00
CA LYS A 134 -1.64 17.08 10.36
C LYS A 134 -2.22 16.12 11.40
N ILE A 135 -2.96 16.63 12.39
CA ILE A 135 -3.57 15.79 13.44
C ILE A 135 -4.58 14.78 12.88
N ASP A 136 -5.27 15.13 11.79
CA ASP A 136 -6.24 14.24 11.15
C ASP A 136 -5.51 13.11 10.41
N THR A 137 -4.40 13.42 9.73
CA THR A 137 -3.48 12.42 9.15
C THR A 137 -2.91 11.46 10.20
N ASP A 138 -2.43 12.01 11.32
CA ASP A 138 -1.87 11.20 12.42
C ASP A 138 -2.96 10.30 13.04
N SER A 139 -4.18 10.83 13.19
CA SER A 139 -5.33 10.06 13.67
C SER A 139 -5.72 8.95 12.70
N ASN A 140 -5.73 9.23 11.39
CA ASN A 140 -6.03 8.22 10.39
C ASN A 140 -4.94 7.13 10.31
N TYR A 141 -3.66 7.49 10.46
CA TYR A 141 -2.56 6.53 10.55
C TYR A 141 -2.77 5.54 11.70
N ASN A 142 -3.12 6.05 12.89
CA ASN A 142 -3.41 5.21 14.05
C ASN A 142 -4.67 4.36 13.85
N LYS A 143 -5.72 4.93 13.26
CA LYS A 143 -6.96 4.20 12.91
C LYS A 143 -6.70 3.04 11.95
N MET A 144 -5.82 3.23 10.97
CA MET A 144 -5.38 2.18 10.05
C MET A 144 -4.61 1.08 10.77
N LEU A 145 -3.71 1.44 11.69
CA LEU A 145 -2.98 0.48 12.52
C LEU A 145 -3.93 -0.34 13.41
N ASP A 146 -4.86 0.34 14.10
CA ASP A 146 -5.83 -0.31 14.98
C ASP A 146 -6.71 -1.31 14.22
N PHE A 147 -7.11 -1.00 12.98
CA PHE A 147 -7.84 -1.94 12.12
C PHE A 147 -7.06 -3.23 11.82
N VAL A 148 -5.75 -3.13 11.57
CA VAL A 148 -4.91 -4.32 11.32
C VAL A 148 -4.70 -5.13 12.60
N LEU A 149 -4.67 -4.48 13.75
CA LEU A 149 -4.56 -5.13 15.06
C LEU A 149 -5.90 -5.64 15.61
N GLU A 150 -7.02 -5.33 14.95
CA GLU A 150 -8.35 -5.77 15.37
C GLU A 150 -8.49 -7.29 15.19
N GLY A 151 -8.77 -8.00 16.29
CA GLY A 151 -8.96 -9.44 16.29
C GLY A 151 -7.73 -10.21 15.81
N ASP A 152 -7.86 -10.92 14.68
CA ASP A 152 -6.80 -11.69 14.05
C ASP A 152 -6.39 -11.15 12.66
N ASN A 153 -6.77 -9.91 12.35
CA ASN A 153 -6.55 -9.30 11.03
C ASN A 153 -5.08 -9.33 10.60
N TYR A 154 -4.14 -9.09 11.51
CA TYR A 154 -2.70 -9.13 11.26
C TYR A 154 -2.20 -10.47 10.71
N LYS A 155 -2.94 -11.58 10.85
CA LYS A 155 -2.55 -12.89 10.28
C LYS A 155 -2.73 -12.94 8.76
N TYR A 156 -3.54 -12.06 8.21
CA TYR A 156 -3.91 -12.09 6.79
C TYR A 156 -3.22 -11.01 5.97
N ILE A 157 -2.47 -10.11 6.60
CA ILE A 157 -1.81 -8.99 5.92
C ILE A 157 -0.52 -8.61 6.65
N ASN A 158 0.53 -8.31 5.89
CA ASN A 158 1.76 -7.75 6.45
C ASN A 158 1.74 -6.23 6.36
N VAL A 159 2.32 -5.55 7.35
CA VAL A 159 2.35 -4.08 7.37
C VAL A 159 3.76 -3.54 7.59
N GLY A 160 4.17 -2.60 6.74
CA GLY A 160 5.37 -1.79 6.92
C GLY A 160 5.01 -0.44 7.55
N ILE A 161 5.45 -0.20 8.79
CA ILE A 161 5.33 1.09 9.47
C ILE A 161 6.48 1.97 8.99
N ALA A 162 6.19 2.90 8.07
CA ALA A 162 7.18 3.83 7.54
C ALA A 162 7.05 5.20 8.21
N SER A 163 7.93 5.48 9.16
CA SER A 163 8.02 6.78 9.85
C SER A 163 9.44 7.02 10.35
N HIS A 164 9.83 8.29 10.44
CA HIS A 164 11.05 8.73 11.11
C HIS A 164 10.75 9.31 12.51
N ASN A 165 9.48 9.40 12.90
CA ASN A 165 9.08 9.89 14.21
C ASN A 165 9.20 8.76 15.25
N ILE A 166 10.18 8.88 16.14
CA ILE A 166 10.43 7.89 17.19
C ILE A 166 9.22 7.63 18.08
N PHE A 167 8.37 8.64 18.33
CA PHE A 167 7.17 8.47 19.16
C PHE A 167 6.12 7.60 18.46
N GLU A 168 5.98 7.72 17.14
CA GLU A 168 5.08 6.88 16.35
C GLU A 168 5.60 5.46 16.26
N ILE A 169 6.91 5.30 16.06
CA ILE A 169 7.55 3.98 16.06
C ILE A 169 7.34 3.29 17.41
N ALA A 170 7.59 4.00 18.52
CA ALA A 170 7.41 3.48 19.87
C ALA A 170 5.95 3.15 20.17
N TYR A 171 5.01 4.02 19.76
CA TYR A 171 3.58 3.76 19.87
C TYR A 171 3.17 2.51 19.09
N ALA A 172 3.52 2.43 17.81
CA ALA A 172 3.19 1.29 16.96
C ALA A 172 3.81 0.00 17.50
N TYR A 173 5.10 0.02 17.87
CA TYR A 173 5.77 -1.14 18.45
C TYR A 173 5.07 -1.66 19.70
N THR A 174 4.69 -0.76 20.61
CA THR A 174 3.99 -1.14 21.85
C THR A 174 2.65 -1.81 21.53
N ARG A 175 1.84 -1.21 20.65
CA ARG A 175 0.53 -1.75 20.25
C ARG A 175 0.64 -3.10 19.55
N ILE A 176 1.60 -3.26 18.65
CA ILE A 176 1.85 -4.51 17.92
C ILE A 176 2.34 -5.61 18.87
N SER A 177 3.23 -5.27 19.81
CA SER A 177 3.75 -6.19 20.82
C SER A 177 2.66 -6.68 21.77
N GLU A 178 1.81 -5.78 22.26
CA GLU A 178 0.64 -6.11 23.09
C GLU A 178 -0.32 -7.09 22.38
N ALA A 179 -0.48 -6.95 21.06
CA ALA A 179 -1.30 -7.83 20.25
C ALA A 179 -0.61 -9.17 19.90
N GLY A 180 0.69 -9.33 20.21
CA GLY A 180 1.47 -10.51 19.83
C GLY A 180 1.68 -10.64 18.32
N ALA A 181 1.66 -9.53 17.59
CA ALA A 181 1.60 -9.51 16.13
C ALA A 181 2.94 -9.14 15.46
N LEU A 182 4.05 -9.11 16.19
CA LEU A 182 5.36 -8.60 15.69
C LEU A 182 5.80 -9.23 14.36
N ASP A 183 5.55 -10.53 14.15
CA ASP A 183 5.94 -11.25 12.93
C ASP A 183 5.22 -10.74 11.66
N SER A 184 4.08 -10.07 11.83
CA SER A 184 3.30 -9.50 10.72
C SER A 184 3.76 -8.09 10.33
N PHE A 185 4.58 -7.44 11.15
CA PHE A 185 4.94 -6.04 10.98
C PHE A 185 6.44 -5.84 10.75
N THR A 186 6.79 -4.81 10.00
CA THR A 186 8.18 -4.35 9.83
C THR A 186 8.25 -2.83 9.98
N PHE A 187 9.35 -2.32 10.51
CA PHE A 187 9.63 -0.88 10.55
C PHE A 187 10.52 -0.50 9.38
N GLU A 188 10.15 0.56 8.66
CA GLU A 188 10.83 0.98 7.44
C GLU A 188 11.24 2.44 7.56
N MET A 189 12.52 2.73 7.30
CA MET A 189 13.09 4.06 7.40
C MET A 189 13.91 4.35 6.14
N LEU A 190 14.09 5.64 5.83
CA LEU A 190 15.00 6.03 4.77
C LEU A 190 16.44 5.77 5.22
N GLU A 191 17.25 5.23 4.32
CA GLU A 191 18.68 5.02 4.56
C GLU A 191 19.39 6.38 4.65
N GLY A 192 20.11 6.61 5.75
CA GLY A 192 20.80 7.87 6.05
C GLY A 192 21.62 7.79 7.33
#